data_AF-A0A1Y1YHR8-F1
#
_entry.id   AF-A0A1Y1YHR8-F1
#
_cell.length_a   1.000
_cell.length_b   1.000
_cell.length_c   1.000
_cell.angle_alpha   90.00
_cell.angle_beta   90.00
_cell.angle_gamma   90.00
#
_symmetry.space_group_name_H-M   'P 1'
#
loop_
_entity.id
_entity.type
_entity.pdbx_description
1 polymer ?
#
loop_
_entity_poly.entity_id
_entity_poly.type
_entity_poly.pdbx_seq_one_letter_code
_entity_poly.pdbx_strand_id
1 'polypeptide(L)'
;MTPVVNQSLDQTGSYGQAQTPTQQTQAQAQTTAGQLSQQDQFLQSFWANQVSLAESYESDFKLHPLPLARIKKVMKTDEDVKMISAEAPILFSKACEIFITEITMRAWMHAEENKRRTLQRSDVASAVSKSDQFDFLIDIVPREDSSKVKRAKEEVSHSYVPD
;
A
#
# COMPACT_ATOMS: atom_id res chain seq x y z
N MET A 1 24.06 -81.71 4.92
CA MET A 1 25.27 -80.86 4.94
C MET A 1 24.85 -79.44 5.32
N THR A 2 25.06 -79.05 6.58
CA THR A 2 25.13 -77.63 7.02
C THR A 2 26.51 -77.06 6.61
N PRO A 3 26.73 -75.73 6.45
CA PRO A 3 26.44 -74.63 7.41
C PRO A 3 25.64 -73.45 6.77
N VAL A 4 24.88 -72.59 7.47
CA VAL A 4 25.07 -71.74 8.67
C VAL A 4 25.98 -70.52 8.43
N VAL A 5 25.40 -69.30 8.41
CA VAL A 5 25.67 -68.11 9.28
C VAL A 5 25.37 -66.75 8.59
N ASN A 6 24.43 -65.99 9.20
CA ASN A 6 24.27 -64.52 9.42
C ASN A 6 24.39 -63.48 8.26
N GLN A 7 23.78 -62.28 8.29
CA GLN A 7 22.99 -61.53 9.29
C GLN A 7 22.27 -60.34 8.60
N SER A 8 21.04 -60.02 9.06
CA SER A 8 20.41 -58.69 9.26
C SER A 8 20.58 -57.52 8.26
N LEU A 9 19.45 -56.91 7.84
CA LEU A 9 19.00 -55.52 8.17
C LEU A 9 17.86 -55.03 7.24
N ASP A 10 16.72 -54.71 7.86
CA ASP A 10 15.86 -53.52 7.70
C ASP A 10 15.05 -53.13 6.43
N GLN A 11 13.75 -52.91 6.73
CA GLN A 11 12.92 -51.72 6.48
C GLN A 11 12.11 -51.55 5.16
N THR A 12 10.80 -51.77 5.32
CA THR A 12 9.68 -50.82 5.11
C THR A 12 9.83 -49.68 4.09
N GLY A 13 9.08 -49.75 2.98
CA GLY A 13 8.72 -48.61 2.13
C GLY A 13 7.28 -48.16 2.37
N SER A 14 7.12 -47.09 3.15
CA SER A 14 5.85 -46.44 3.51
C SER A 14 5.47 -45.36 2.49
N TYR A 15 4.16 -45.18 2.31
CA TYR A 15 3.50 -44.15 1.51
C TYR A 15 4.08 -42.74 1.73
N GLY A 16 4.31 -42.01 0.64
CA GLY A 16 4.74 -40.62 0.64
C GLY A 16 3.72 -39.72 1.33
N GLN A 17 4.14 -39.09 2.43
CA GLN A 17 3.40 -38.03 3.09
C GLN A 17 3.47 -36.75 2.25
N ALA A 18 2.31 -36.23 1.85
CA ALA A 18 2.16 -34.84 1.46
C ALA A 18 2.52 -33.96 2.66
N GLN A 19 3.57 -33.15 2.51
CA GLN A 19 3.95 -32.15 3.49
C GLN A 19 2.89 -31.04 3.51
N THR A 20 2.30 -30.84 4.68
CA THR A 20 1.37 -29.73 4.96
C THR A 20 2.12 -28.39 4.91
N PRO A 21 1.51 -27.33 4.33
CA PRO A 21 2.09 -25.99 4.43
C PRO A 21 2.00 -25.48 5.87
N THR A 22 3.17 -25.43 6.50
CA THR A 22 3.62 -24.56 7.61
C THR A 22 2.63 -23.53 8.18
N GLN A 23 2.39 -23.64 9.49
CA GLN A 23 1.64 -22.71 10.37
C GLN A 23 2.11 -21.23 10.35
N GLN A 24 3.17 -20.87 9.63
CA GLN A 24 3.65 -19.50 9.53
C GLN A 24 2.82 -18.63 8.57
N THR A 25 2.13 -19.20 7.58
CA THR A 25 1.34 -18.42 6.60
C THR A 25 0.01 -17.93 7.19
N GLN A 26 -0.56 -18.62 8.17
CA GLN A 26 -1.88 -18.27 8.74
C GLN A 26 -1.83 -17.02 9.65
N ALA A 27 -0.72 -16.79 10.34
CA ALA A 27 -0.56 -15.62 11.23
C ALA A 27 -0.47 -14.27 10.47
N GLN A 28 0.11 -14.26 9.27
CA GLN A 28 0.18 -13.06 8.43
C GLN A 28 -1.15 -12.72 7.72
N ALA A 29 -1.99 -13.73 7.45
CA ALA A 29 -3.30 -13.51 6.83
C ALA A 29 -4.30 -12.84 7.81
N GLN A 30 -4.24 -13.19 9.10
CA GLN A 30 -5.14 -12.62 10.12
C GLN A 30 -4.87 -11.15 10.44
N THR A 31 -3.60 -10.72 10.46
CA THR A 31 -3.26 -9.29 10.69
C THR A 31 -3.68 -8.40 9.52
N THR A 32 -3.54 -8.91 8.29
CA THR A 32 -3.87 -8.15 7.07
C THR A 32 -5.38 -7.90 6.95
N ALA A 33 -6.22 -8.90 7.26
CA ALA A 33 -7.68 -8.75 7.21
C ALA A 33 -8.22 -7.74 8.24
N GLY A 34 -7.66 -7.72 9.46
CA GLY A 34 -8.01 -6.73 10.48
C GLY A 34 -7.63 -5.30 10.06
N GLN A 35 -6.48 -5.12 9.41
CA GLN A 35 -6.02 -3.83 8.91
C GLN A 35 -6.94 -3.24 7.84
N LEU A 36 -7.37 -4.03 6.86
CA LEU A 36 -8.33 -3.56 5.85
C LEU A 36 -9.61 -3.06 6.51
N SER A 37 -10.14 -3.82 7.48
CA SER A 37 -11.37 -3.44 8.18
C SER A 37 -11.26 -2.13 8.97
N GLN A 38 -10.07 -1.82 9.52
CA GLN A 38 -9.84 -0.57 10.25
C GLN A 38 -9.69 0.62 9.30
N GLN A 39 -8.98 0.42 8.18
CA GLN A 39 -8.85 1.43 7.13
C GLN A 39 -10.22 1.75 6.50
N ASP A 40 -11.03 0.75 6.21
CA ASP A 40 -12.37 0.92 5.63
C ASP A 40 -13.32 1.69 6.57
N GLN A 41 -13.32 1.35 7.87
CA GLN A 41 -14.11 2.07 8.87
C GLN A 41 -13.67 3.54 9.01
N PHE A 42 -12.35 3.78 8.99
CA PHE A 42 -11.80 5.12 8.99
C PHE A 42 -12.28 5.93 7.78
N LEU A 43 -12.19 5.35 6.57
CA LEU A 43 -12.59 5.99 5.33
C LEU A 43 -14.08 6.31 5.30
N GLN A 44 -14.93 5.37 5.71
CA GLN A 44 -16.38 5.60 5.80
C GLN A 44 -16.69 6.76 6.74
N SER A 45 -16.05 6.80 7.91
CA SER A 45 -16.24 7.89 8.88
C SER A 45 -15.72 9.22 8.34
N PHE A 46 -14.55 9.23 7.72
CA PHE A 46 -13.95 10.42 7.10
C PHE A 46 -14.88 10.99 6.03
N TRP A 47 -15.31 10.17 5.07
CA TRP A 47 -16.16 10.61 3.97
C TRP A 47 -17.55 11.02 4.43
N ALA A 48 -18.15 10.32 5.41
CA ALA A 48 -19.42 10.74 6.01
C ALA A 48 -19.30 12.15 6.64
N ASN A 49 -18.21 12.43 7.35
CA ASN A 49 -17.94 13.75 7.90
C ASN A 49 -17.72 14.81 6.81
N GLN A 50 -16.97 14.49 5.74
CA GLN A 50 -16.76 15.42 4.62
C GLN A 50 -18.07 15.76 3.89
N VAL A 51 -18.94 14.76 3.67
CA VAL A 51 -20.25 14.95 3.04
C VAL A 51 -21.16 15.81 3.93
N SER A 52 -21.26 15.48 5.22
CA SER A 52 -22.05 16.28 6.17
C SER A 52 -21.55 17.73 6.24
N LEU A 53 -20.23 17.93 6.26
CA LEU A 53 -19.65 19.26 6.22
C LEU A 53 -20.06 19.98 4.93
N ALA A 54 -19.92 19.34 3.76
CA ALA A 54 -20.28 19.92 2.47
C ALA A 54 -21.77 20.29 2.37
N GLU A 55 -22.68 19.51 2.97
CA GLU A 55 -24.12 19.80 2.99
C GLU A 55 -24.48 20.97 3.91
N SER A 56 -23.77 21.12 5.04
CA SER A 56 -23.98 22.19 6.02
C SER A 56 -23.25 23.49 5.70
N TYR A 57 -22.29 23.46 4.76
CA TYR A 57 -21.33 24.54 4.56
C TYR A 57 -21.94 25.69 3.76
N GLU A 58 -22.34 26.75 4.47
CA GLU A 58 -22.55 28.07 3.87
C GLU A 58 -21.18 28.77 3.69
N SER A 59 -20.64 28.72 2.48
CA SER A 59 -19.38 29.40 2.16
C SER A 59 -19.61 30.87 1.80
N ASP A 60 -18.71 31.76 2.25
CA ASP A 60 -18.61 33.10 1.68
C ASP A 60 -17.76 33.13 0.39
N PHE A 61 -17.15 32.00 -0.01
CA PHE A 61 -16.22 31.83 -1.13
C PHE A 61 -15.05 32.83 -1.17
N LYS A 62 -14.72 33.48 -0.04
CA LYS A 62 -13.61 34.45 0.04
C LYS A 62 -12.35 33.85 0.62
N LEU A 63 -12.50 32.85 1.48
CA LEU A 63 -11.37 32.19 2.14
C LEU A 63 -11.25 30.75 1.65
N HIS A 64 -10.23 30.51 0.83
CA HIS A 64 -9.89 29.19 0.32
C HIS A 64 -8.55 28.73 0.91
N PRO A 65 -8.44 27.46 1.35
CA PRO A 65 -7.19 26.91 1.86
C PRO A 65 -6.05 26.97 0.83
N LEU A 66 -6.40 26.90 -0.46
CA LEU A 66 -5.46 26.91 -1.56
C LEU A 66 -5.69 28.12 -2.48
N PRO A 67 -4.63 28.77 -2.96
CA PRO A 67 -4.76 29.94 -3.82
C PRO A 67 -5.32 29.57 -5.20
N LEU A 68 -6.53 30.08 -5.53
CA LEU A 68 -7.22 29.80 -6.79
C LEU A 68 -6.38 30.10 -8.04
N ALA A 69 -5.58 31.17 -8.00
CA ALA A 69 -4.70 31.54 -9.11
C ALA A 69 -3.65 30.45 -9.40
N ARG A 70 -3.15 29.76 -8.37
CA ARG A 70 -2.19 28.65 -8.54
C ARG A 70 -2.89 27.41 -9.08
N ILE A 71 -4.08 27.09 -8.59
CA ILE A 71 -4.92 26.00 -9.11
C ILE A 71 -5.18 26.22 -10.60
N LYS A 72 -5.67 27.41 -10.96
CA LYS A 72 -5.91 27.81 -12.36
C LYS A 72 -4.64 27.70 -13.21
N LYS A 73 -3.47 28.06 -12.67
CA LYS A 73 -2.19 27.93 -13.38
C LYS A 73 -1.82 26.47 -13.64
N VAL A 74 -2.04 25.58 -12.67
CA VAL A 74 -1.81 24.12 -12.86
C VAL A 74 -2.78 23.57 -13.92
N MET A 75 -4.06 23.91 -13.85
CA MET A 75 -5.04 23.49 -14.87
C MET A 75 -4.68 23.96 -16.29
N LYS A 76 -3.99 25.09 -16.42
CA LYS A 76 -3.51 25.68 -17.69
C LYS A 76 -2.17 25.13 -18.18
N THR A 77 -1.56 24.18 -17.47
CA THR A 77 -0.37 23.48 -17.98
C THR A 77 -0.69 22.54 -19.12
N ASP A 78 -1.95 22.09 -19.21
CA ASP A 78 -2.49 21.39 -20.36
C ASP A 78 -2.82 22.40 -21.48
N GLU A 79 -2.19 22.23 -22.64
CA GLU A 79 -2.29 23.13 -23.80
C GLU A 79 -3.71 23.14 -24.41
N ASP A 80 -4.48 22.06 -24.22
CA ASP A 80 -5.83 21.94 -24.76
C ASP A 80 -6.88 22.72 -23.93
N VAL A 81 -6.52 23.15 -22.71
CA VAL A 81 -7.42 23.88 -21.81
C VAL A 81 -7.49 25.36 -22.17
N LYS A 82 -8.54 25.78 -22.90
CA LYS A 82 -8.73 27.18 -23.35
C LYS A 82 -9.38 28.11 -22.34
N MET A 83 -10.53 27.75 -21.79
CA MET A 83 -11.25 28.56 -20.79
C MET A 83 -11.54 27.71 -19.57
N ILE A 84 -11.53 28.33 -18.39
CA ILE A 84 -11.79 27.67 -17.11
C ILE A 84 -12.88 28.50 -16.43
N SER A 85 -14.01 27.86 -16.12
CA SER A 85 -15.09 28.46 -15.33
C SER A 85 -14.56 28.93 -13.97
N ALA A 86 -15.12 30.01 -13.42
CA ALA A 86 -14.76 30.50 -12.09
C ALA A 86 -15.04 29.47 -10.98
N GLU A 87 -16.03 28.60 -11.18
CA GLU A 87 -16.42 27.55 -10.23
C GLU A 87 -15.40 26.42 -10.14
N ALA A 88 -14.71 26.10 -11.24
CA ALA A 88 -13.82 24.95 -11.28
C ALA A 88 -12.61 25.07 -10.31
N PRO A 89 -11.88 26.21 -10.24
CA PRO A 89 -10.84 26.39 -9.24
C PRO A 89 -11.34 26.31 -7.79
N ILE A 90 -12.58 26.74 -7.53
CA ILE A 90 -13.19 26.69 -6.19
C ILE A 90 -13.42 25.22 -5.79
N LEU A 91 -14.02 24.44 -6.69
CA LEU A 91 -14.23 23.00 -6.48
C LEU A 91 -12.90 22.26 -6.32
N PHE A 92 -11.90 22.56 -7.15
CA PHE A 92 -10.57 21.98 -7.01
C PHE A 92 -9.91 22.37 -5.69
N SER A 93 -10.08 23.60 -5.19
CA SER A 93 -9.54 23.97 -3.88
C SER A 93 -10.07 23.05 -2.79
N LYS A 94 -11.38 22.76 -2.79
CA LYS A 94 -11.99 21.87 -1.79
C LYS A 94 -11.61 20.41 -2.01
N ALA A 95 -11.64 19.94 -3.26
CA ALA A 95 -11.25 18.58 -3.60
C ALA A 95 -9.78 18.30 -3.23
N CYS A 96 -8.88 19.25 -3.49
CA CYS A 96 -7.47 19.12 -3.10
C CYS A 96 -7.28 19.12 -1.58
N GLU A 97 -8.05 19.91 -0.82
CA GLU A 97 -8.03 19.87 0.65
C GLU A 97 -8.41 18.47 1.16
N ILE A 98 -9.50 17.90 0.64
CA ILE A 98 -9.98 16.56 1.01
C ILE A 98 -8.96 15.50 0.60
N PHE A 99 -8.46 15.56 -0.63
CA PHE A 99 -7.47 14.63 -1.18
C PHE A 99 -6.17 14.61 -0.35
N ILE A 100 -5.62 15.80 -0.05
CA ILE A 100 -4.40 15.92 0.76
C ILE A 100 -4.64 15.34 2.16
N THR A 101 -5.79 15.63 2.77
CA THR A 101 -6.14 15.11 4.09
C THR A 101 -6.23 13.58 4.08
N GLU A 102 -6.96 13.01 3.12
CA GLU A 102 -7.17 11.58 3.02
C GLU A 102 -5.85 10.82 2.78
N ILE A 103 -5.05 11.22 1.78
CA ILE A 103 -3.79 10.54 1.48
C ILE A 103 -2.80 10.66 2.64
N THR A 104 -2.80 11.79 3.35
CA THR A 104 -1.96 12.00 4.54
C THR A 104 -2.39 11.08 5.68
N MET A 105 -3.69 10.92 5.92
CA MET A 105 -4.18 10.03 6.99
C MET A 105 -3.91 8.56 6.66
N ARG A 106 -4.11 8.13 5.41
CA ARG A 106 -3.73 6.77 4.95
C ARG A 106 -2.23 6.53 5.09
N ALA A 107 -1.39 7.49 4.72
CA ALA A 107 0.06 7.39 4.91
C ALA A 107 0.46 7.39 6.39
N TRP A 108 -0.24 8.16 7.24
CA TRP A 108 0.04 8.20 8.67
C TRP A 108 -0.15 6.85 9.35
N MET A 109 -1.15 6.06 8.95
CA MET A 109 -1.34 4.68 9.45
C MET A 109 -0.06 3.84 9.28
N HIS A 110 0.65 4.00 8.16
CA HIS A 110 1.93 3.31 7.92
C HIS A 110 3.09 3.83 8.77
N ALA A 111 3.12 5.13 9.06
CA ALA A 111 4.09 5.67 10.00
C ALA A 111 3.87 5.10 11.41
N GLU A 112 2.62 5.02 11.86
CA GLU A 112 2.24 4.47 13.16
C GLU A 112 2.50 2.96 13.28
N GLU A 113 2.22 2.19 12.22
CA GLU A 113 2.56 0.77 12.13
C GLU A 113 4.05 0.53 12.37
N ASN A 114 4.89 1.40 11.80
CA ASN A 114 6.34 1.39 11.96
C ASN A 114 6.84 2.08 13.24
N LYS A 115 5.94 2.43 14.16
CA LYS A 115 6.24 3.12 15.43
C LYS A 115 6.99 4.44 15.25
N ARG A 116 6.78 5.11 14.11
CA ARG A 116 7.36 6.42 13.79
C ARG A 116 6.34 7.52 14.05
N ARG A 117 6.85 8.70 14.44
CA ARG A 117 6.07 9.95 14.56
C ARG A 117 6.43 10.97 13.48
N THR A 118 7.21 10.54 12.50
CA THR A 118 7.63 11.34 11.35
C THR A 118 7.12 10.64 10.10
N LEU A 119 6.27 11.34 9.35
CA LEU A 119 5.74 10.87 8.08
C LEU A 119 6.84 10.92 7.02
N GLN A 120 6.98 9.84 6.26
CA GLN A 120 8.02 9.70 5.24
C GLN A 120 7.43 9.44 3.87
N ARG A 121 8.23 9.65 2.82
CA ARG A 121 7.83 9.38 1.43
C ARG A 121 7.41 7.92 1.21
N SER A 122 8.08 6.98 1.89
CA SER A 122 7.75 5.55 1.83
C SER A 122 6.36 5.22 2.38
N ASP A 123 5.85 6.02 3.33
CA ASP A 123 4.50 5.86 3.88
C ASP A 123 3.44 6.24 2.84
N VAL A 124 3.68 7.32 2.10
CA VAL A 124 2.82 7.75 1.00
C VAL A 124 2.85 6.72 -0.13
N ALA A 125 4.03 6.20 -0.49
CA ALA A 125 4.16 5.15 -1.48
C ALA A 125 3.37 3.88 -1.07
N SER A 126 3.43 3.51 0.21
CA SER A 126 2.68 2.38 0.76
C SER A 126 1.17 2.62 0.69
N ALA A 127 0.70 3.82 1.06
CA ALA A 127 -0.72 4.18 1.01
C ALA A 127 -1.29 4.16 -0.42
N VAL A 128 -0.57 4.75 -1.38
CA VAL A 128 -0.92 4.74 -2.81
C VAL A 128 -0.99 3.31 -3.34
N SER A 129 -0.04 2.45 -2.94
CA SER A 129 0.02 1.07 -3.43
C SER A 129 -1.15 0.17 -3.03
N LYS A 130 -1.89 0.55 -1.97
CA LYS A 130 -2.98 -0.24 -1.37
C LYS A 130 -4.37 0.09 -1.93
N SER A 131 -4.51 1.08 -2.81
CA SER A 131 -5.82 1.52 -3.33
C SER A 131 -5.71 1.93 -4.79
N ASP A 132 -6.47 1.26 -5.65
CA ASP A 132 -6.57 1.55 -7.10
C ASP A 132 -7.03 2.98 -7.41
N GLN A 133 -7.82 3.59 -6.50
CA GLN A 133 -8.18 5.02 -6.54
C GLN A 133 -6.97 5.95 -6.73
N PHE A 134 -5.76 5.55 -6.30
CA PHE A 134 -4.53 6.33 -6.42
C PHE A 134 -3.63 5.90 -7.57
N ASP A 135 -4.08 5.04 -8.49
CA ASP A 135 -3.24 4.56 -9.61
C ASP A 135 -2.79 5.68 -10.55
N PHE A 136 -3.50 6.82 -10.57
CA PHE A 136 -3.06 8.02 -11.29
C PHE A 136 -1.72 8.61 -10.75
N LEU A 137 -1.22 8.13 -9.60
CA LEU A 137 0.03 8.58 -8.98
C LEU A 137 1.22 7.65 -9.23
N ILE A 138 1.08 6.55 -9.98
CA ILE A 138 2.14 5.55 -10.17
C ILE A 138 3.45 6.17 -10.69
N ASP A 139 3.34 7.09 -11.66
CA ASP A 139 4.51 7.74 -12.27
C ASP A 139 5.10 8.87 -11.40
N ILE A 140 4.34 9.34 -10.40
CA ILE A 140 4.74 10.43 -9.49
C ILE A 140 5.36 9.90 -8.20
N VAL A 141 4.85 8.76 -7.72
CA VAL A 141 5.27 8.09 -6.49
C VAL A 141 5.72 6.67 -6.86
N PRO A 142 6.97 6.49 -7.32
CA PRO A 142 7.52 5.18 -7.63
C PRO A 142 7.48 4.30 -6.39
N ARG A 143 7.05 3.05 -6.60
CA ARG A 143 7.04 2.03 -5.56
C ARG A 143 8.49 1.67 -5.21
N GLU A 144 8.78 1.48 -3.93
CA GLU A 144 10.03 0.87 -3.50
C GLU A 144 10.01 -0.59 -3.96
N ASP A 145 10.74 -0.92 -5.01
CA ASP A 145 10.80 -2.28 -5.55
C ASP A 145 11.26 -3.28 -4.49
N SER A 146 10.35 -4.16 -4.07
CA SER A 146 10.67 -5.34 -3.24
C SER A 146 11.54 -6.39 -3.98
N SER A 147 11.91 -6.12 -5.24
CA SER A 147 12.71 -7.01 -6.10
C SER A 147 14.19 -7.08 -5.73
N LYS A 148 14.72 -6.13 -4.93
CA LYS A 148 16.14 -6.16 -4.52
C LYS A 148 16.47 -7.22 -3.46
N VAL A 149 15.48 -7.78 -2.77
CA VAL A 149 15.71 -8.82 -1.74
C VAL A 149 15.89 -10.22 -2.35
N LYS A 150 15.37 -10.46 -3.56
CA LYS A 150 15.51 -11.78 -4.22
C LYS A 150 16.85 -11.95 -4.95
N ARG A 151 17.38 -10.87 -5.53
CA ARG A 151 18.59 -10.94 -6.37
C ARG A 151 19.89 -11.17 -5.57
N ALA A 152 19.95 -10.73 -4.31
CA ALA A 152 21.12 -10.96 -3.45
C ALA A 152 21.20 -12.40 -2.88
N LYS A 153 20.13 -13.19 -2.98
CA LYS A 153 20.10 -14.57 -2.43
C LYS A 153 20.47 -15.64 -3.45
N GLU A 154 20.43 -15.32 -4.75
CA GLU A 154 20.86 -16.22 -5.83
C GLU A 154 22.36 -16.13 -6.15
N GLU A 155 23.03 -14.98 -5.92
CA GLU A 155 24.47 -14.86 -6.18
C GLU A 155 25.35 -15.60 -5.15
N VAL A 156 24.83 -15.87 -3.95
CA VAL A 156 25.59 -16.57 -2.88
C VAL A 156 25.52 -18.11 -3.03
N SER A 157 24.56 -18.65 -3.79
CA SER A 157 24.38 -20.11 -3.92
C SER A 157 25.24 -20.76 -5.02
N HIS A 158 25.91 -19.97 -5.88
CA HIS A 158 26.66 -20.51 -7.01
C HIS A 158 28.19 -20.55 -6.82
N SER A 159 28.71 -20.19 -5.64
CA SER A 159 30.16 -20.11 -5.39
C SER A 159 30.76 -21.22 -4.51
N TYR A 160 30.01 -22.29 -4.18
CA TYR A 160 30.57 -23.42 -3.43
C TYR A 160 30.93 -24.59 -4.35
N VAL A 161 32.22 -24.70 -4.70
CA VAL A 161 32.82 -25.90 -5.28
C VAL A 161 33.81 -26.43 -4.23
N PRO A 162 33.51 -27.53 -3.52
CA PRO A 162 34.50 -28.18 -2.66
C PRO A 162 35.49 -29.01 -3.50
N ASP A 163 36.75 -29.05 -3.03
CA ASP A 163 37.94 -29.66 -3.66
C ASP A 163 37.78 -31.10 -4.15
#